data_AF-A0A9D4ISS3-F1
#
_entry.id   AF-A0A9D4ISS3-F1
#
_cell.length_a   1.000
_cell.length_b   1.000
_cell.length_c   1.000
_cell.angle_alpha   90.00
_cell.angle_beta   90.00
_cell.angle_gamma   90.00
#
_symmetry.space_group_name_H-M   'P 1'
#
loop_
_entity.id
_entity.type
_entity.pdbx_description
1 polymer ?
#
loop_
_entity_poly.entity_id
_entity_poly.type
_entity_poly.pdbx_seq_one_letter_code
_entity_poly.pdbx_strand_id
1 'polypeptide(L)'
;MQQQQHQHRQLDQNQRRRTSNGDFKNGHREYRSAKPNFQYGLHGFRNGHRDFRNGYHDFRKGHHDFRNGLHNFFRQHDLRNAHLDTRSEYQDCHNENRDFRYVRRHVNHENSRHCTNCGRQNHVTRDCRLPKRQ
;
A
#
# COMPACT_ATOMS: atom_id res chain seq x y z
N MET A 1 27.17 26.85 90.95
CA MET A 1 25.98 27.03 90.10
C MET A 1 26.33 27.42 88.66
N GLN A 2 27.01 28.56 88.40
CA GLN A 2 27.32 28.99 87.01
C GLN A 2 28.22 28.03 86.21
N GLN A 3 29.23 27.41 86.85
CA GLN A 3 30.17 26.51 86.16
C GLN A 3 29.51 25.22 85.64
N GLN A 4 28.58 24.65 86.41
CA GLN A 4 27.80 23.48 85.99
C GLN A 4 26.85 23.80 84.82
N GLN A 5 26.22 24.97 84.82
CA GLN A 5 25.38 25.41 83.69
C GLN A 5 26.18 25.62 82.40
N HIS A 6 27.44 26.06 82.51
CA HIS A 6 28.31 26.21 81.35
C HIS A 6 28.71 24.84 80.76
N GLN A 7 29.07 23.87 81.60
CA GLN A 7 29.37 22.51 81.15
C GLN A 7 28.17 21.83 80.47
N HIS A 8 26.97 21.95 81.03
CA HIS A 8 25.75 21.40 80.40
C HIS A 8 25.50 21.97 79.00
N ARG A 9 25.64 23.30 78.83
CA ARG A 9 25.47 23.94 77.51
C ARG A 9 26.51 23.48 76.48
N GLN A 10 27.76 23.24 76.91
CA GLN A 10 28.79 22.72 76.01
C GLN A 10 28.50 21.27 75.58
N LEU A 11 28.02 20.43 76.48
CA LEU A 11 27.63 19.05 76.17
C LEU A 11 26.47 19.02 75.16
N ASP A 12 25.43 19.84 75.38
CA ASP A 12 24.31 19.97 74.45
C ASP A 12 24.76 20.44 73.05
N GLN A 13 25.64 21.45 72.99
CA GLN A 13 26.18 21.94 71.72
C GLN A 13 27.00 20.87 70.99
N ASN A 14 27.83 20.11 71.72
CA ASN A 14 28.60 19.01 71.15
C ASN A 14 27.71 17.87 70.65
N GLN A 15 26.63 17.57 71.36
CA GLN A 15 25.67 16.53 70.95
C GLN A 15 24.88 16.96 69.71
N ARG A 16 24.47 18.24 69.62
CA ARG A 16 23.88 18.83 68.40
C ARG A 16 24.84 18.82 67.20
N ARG A 17 26.12 19.12 67.43
CA ARG A 17 27.13 19.04 66.36
C ARG A 17 27.32 17.61 65.86
N ARG A 18 27.40 16.64 66.77
CA ARG A 18 27.54 15.21 66.43
C ARG A 18 26.36 14.68 65.64
N THR A 19 25.13 15.01 66.06
CA THR A 19 23.91 14.64 65.36
C THR A 19 23.85 15.27 63.97
N SER A 20 24.05 16.59 63.85
CA SER A 20 24.04 17.25 62.52
C SER A 20 25.11 16.71 61.56
N ASN A 21 26.30 16.36 62.06
CA ASN A 21 27.35 15.76 61.25
C ASN A 21 27.02 14.31 60.85
N GLY A 22 26.29 13.60 61.71
CA GLY A 22 25.73 12.29 61.40
C GLY A 22 24.69 12.39 60.27
N ASP A 23 23.76 13.33 60.38
CA ASP A 23 22.70 13.57 59.40
C ASP A 23 23.28 13.97 58.04
N PHE A 24 24.29 14.85 58.03
CA PHE A 24 24.99 15.23 56.80
C PHE A 24 25.68 14.03 56.12
N LYS A 25 26.35 13.18 56.90
CA LYS A 25 26.99 11.96 56.37
C LYS A 25 25.97 10.97 55.83
N ASN A 26 24.84 10.79 56.51
CA ASN A 26 23.77 9.93 56.02
C ASN A 26 23.15 10.48 54.73
N GLY A 27 22.80 11.77 54.69
CA GLY A 27 22.29 12.40 53.47
C GLY A 27 23.27 12.31 52.30
N HIS A 28 24.58 12.44 52.56
CA HIS A 28 25.57 12.26 51.50
C HIS A 28 25.67 10.81 50.99
N ARG A 29 25.52 9.81 51.86
CA ARG A 29 25.45 8.39 51.45
C ARG A 29 24.20 8.12 50.64
N GLU A 30 23.04 8.61 51.10
CA GLU A 30 21.76 8.48 50.37
C GLU A 30 21.84 9.10 48.98
N TYR A 31 22.40 10.31 48.86
CA TYR A 31 22.62 10.95 47.57
C TYR A 31 23.53 10.11 46.66
N ARG A 32 24.64 9.58 47.19
CA ARG A 32 25.53 8.70 46.42
C ARG A 32 24.82 7.42 45.95
N SER A 33 23.98 6.83 46.81
CA SER A 33 23.22 5.63 46.47
C SER A 33 22.07 5.89 45.49
N ALA A 34 21.47 7.09 45.53
CA ALA A 34 20.38 7.46 44.63
C ALA A 34 20.88 7.87 43.22
N LYS A 35 22.07 8.47 43.12
CA LYS A 35 22.62 8.97 41.85
C LYS A 35 22.66 7.92 40.72
N PRO A 36 23.10 6.67 40.93
CA PRO A 36 23.03 5.62 39.90
C PRO A 36 21.61 5.38 39.40
N ASN A 37 20.61 5.33 40.29
CA ASN A 37 19.22 5.10 39.91
C ASN A 37 18.68 6.20 38.99
N PHE A 38 19.02 7.45 39.28
CA PHE A 38 18.70 8.57 38.37
C PHE A 38 19.36 8.42 37.00
N GLN A 39 20.63 7.98 36.96
CA GLN A 39 21.33 7.74 35.71
C GLN A 39 20.70 6.60 34.90
N TYR A 40 20.32 5.50 35.56
CA TYR A 40 19.60 4.40 34.92
C TYR A 40 18.23 4.83 34.40
N GLY A 41 17.46 5.61 35.18
CA GLY A 41 16.19 6.16 34.74
C GLY A 41 16.34 7.05 33.50
N LEU A 42 17.35 7.92 33.48
CA LEU A 42 17.65 8.77 32.32
C LEU A 42 18.04 7.94 31.10
N HIS A 43 18.82 6.87 31.29
CA HIS A 43 19.18 5.97 30.20
C HIS A 43 17.95 5.22 29.67
N GLY A 44 17.08 4.71 30.54
CA GLY A 44 15.83 4.07 30.16
C GLY A 44 14.92 5.00 29.37
N PHE A 45 14.77 6.26 29.80
CA PHE A 45 14.01 7.27 29.07
C PHE A 45 14.56 7.53 27.66
N ARG A 46 15.90 7.63 27.52
CA ARG A 46 16.55 7.82 26.22
C ARG A 46 16.34 6.63 25.29
N ASN A 47 16.42 5.41 25.81
CA ASN A 47 16.20 4.20 25.03
C ASN A 47 14.73 4.11 24.58
N GLY A 48 13.78 4.29 25.50
CA GLY A 48 12.35 4.31 25.15
C GLY A 48 12.01 5.39 24.13
N HIS A 49 12.63 6.57 24.20
CA HIS A 49 12.46 7.61 23.19
C HIS A 49 13.00 7.20 21.80
N ARG A 50 14.13 6.48 21.76
CA ARG A 50 14.68 5.93 20.51
C ARG A 50 13.76 4.87 19.92
N ASP A 51 13.26 3.95 20.76
CA ASP A 51 12.35 2.89 20.33
C ASP A 51 11.05 3.45 19.77
N PHE A 52 10.49 4.46 20.44
CA PHE A 52 9.31 5.18 19.95
C PHE A 52 9.55 5.82 18.57
N ARG A 53 10.71 6.47 18.38
CA ARG A 53 11.08 7.06 17.08
C ARG A 53 11.19 6.01 15.97
N ASN A 54 11.80 4.87 16.28
CA ASN A 54 11.93 3.77 15.33
C ASN A 54 10.56 3.20 14.96
N GLY A 55 9.72 2.90 15.95
CA GLY A 55 8.35 2.42 15.71
C GLY A 55 7.50 3.39 14.90
N TYR A 56 7.64 4.70 15.12
CA TYR A 56 6.99 5.72 14.30
C TYR A 56 7.47 5.70 12.83
N HIS A 57 8.76 5.50 12.61
CA HIS A 57 9.33 5.39 11.27
C HIS A 57 8.80 4.14 10.55
N ASP A 58 8.77 2.99 11.22
CA ASP A 58 8.24 1.74 10.68
C ASP A 58 6.75 1.84 10.34
N PHE A 59 5.97 2.47 11.21
CA PHE A 59 4.56 2.76 10.94
C PHE A 59 4.39 3.60 9.67
N ARG A 60 5.17 4.67 9.49
CA ARG A 60 5.12 5.50 8.27
C ARG A 60 5.47 4.70 7.03
N LYS A 61 6.48 3.84 7.09
CA LYS A 61 6.86 2.97 5.99
C LYS A 61 5.73 1.99 5.65
N GLY A 62 5.18 1.31 6.64
CA GLY A 62 4.05 0.39 6.45
C GLY A 62 2.81 1.08 5.85
N HIS A 63 2.50 2.30 6.29
CA HIS A 63 1.42 3.09 5.70
C HIS A 63 1.69 3.48 4.24
N HIS A 64 2.94 3.82 3.90
CA HIS A 64 3.32 4.09 2.51
C HIS A 64 3.20 2.83 1.64
N ASP A 65 3.69 1.69 2.13
CA ASP A 65 3.61 0.39 1.45
C ASP A 65 2.13 -0.01 1.22
N PHE A 66 1.27 0.18 2.22
CA PHE A 66 -0.17 -0.06 2.10
C PHE A 66 -0.82 0.84 1.05
N ARG A 67 -0.52 2.14 1.03
CA ARG A 67 -1.05 3.06 0.01
C ARG A 67 -0.60 2.68 -1.39
N ASN A 68 0.66 2.26 -1.56
CA ASN A 68 1.18 1.79 -2.84
C ASN A 68 0.50 0.49 -3.27
N GLY A 69 0.30 -0.44 -2.33
CA GLY A 69 -0.44 -1.68 -2.55
C GLY A 69 -1.87 -1.41 -3.02
N LEU A 70 -2.59 -0.51 -2.36
CA LEU A 70 -3.92 -0.07 -2.81
C LEU A 70 -3.86 0.60 -4.19
N HIS A 71 -2.89 1.48 -4.43
CA HIS A 71 -2.72 2.12 -5.73
C HIS A 71 -2.50 1.08 -6.84
N ASN A 72 -1.72 0.02 -6.59
CA ASN A 72 -1.50 -1.06 -7.54
C ASN A 72 -2.74 -1.94 -7.70
N PHE A 73 -3.45 -2.24 -6.62
CA PHE A 73 -4.72 -2.96 -6.66
C PHE A 73 -5.78 -2.21 -7.48
N PHE A 74 -5.92 -0.89 -7.28
CA PHE A 74 -6.84 -0.07 -8.05
C PHE A 74 -6.31 0.32 -9.43
N ARG A 75 -5.01 0.19 -9.70
CA ARG A 75 -4.42 0.25 -11.06
C ARG A 75 -4.70 -0.99 -11.92
N GLN A 76 -5.62 -1.86 -11.51
CA GLN A 76 -6.37 -2.78 -12.38
C GLN A 76 -7.07 -2.09 -13.58
N HIS A 77 -6.82 -0.81 -13.85
CA HIS A 77 -6.85 -0.25 -15.21
C HIS A 77 -6.23 -1.18 -16.25
N ASP A 78 -5.20 -1.96 -15.93
CA ASP A 78 -4.66 -2.95 -16.88
C ASP A 78 -5.66 -4.07 -17.20
N LEU A 79 -6.46 -4.54 -16.23
CA LEU A 79 -7.50 -5.54 -16.48
C LEU A 79 -8.70 -4.94 -17.23
N ARG A 80 -9.09 -3.72 -16.88
CA ARG A 80 -10.19 -3.03 -17.58
C ARG A 80 -9.80 -2.67 -19.01
N ASN A 81 -8.57 -2.19 -19.24
CA ASN A 81 -8.02 -1.91 -20.56
C ASN A 81 -7.85 -3.19 -21.37
N ALA A 82 -7.25 -4.25 -20.79
CA ALA A 82 -7.17 -5.56 -21.46
C ALA A 82 -8.56 -6.12 -21.82
N HIS A 83 -9.58 -5.90 -20.99
CA HIS A 83 -10.95 -6.30 -21.31
C HIS A 83 -11.54 -5.45 -22.46
N LEU A 84 -11.23 -4.16 -22.53
CA LEU A 84 -11.66 -3.29 -23.62
C LEU A 84 -10.94 -3.65 -24.93
N ASP A 85 -9.64 -3.95 -24.88
CA ASP A 85 -8.84 -4.36 -26.02
C ASP A 85 -9.36 -5.68 -26.59
N THR A 86 -9.52 -6.70 -25.75
CA THR A 86 -10.09 -8.00 -26.16
C THR A 86 -11.53 -7.87 -26.70
N ARG A 87 -12.33 -6.95 -26.15
CA ARG A 87 -13.67 -6.65 -26.69
C ARG A 87 -13.59 -5.96 -28.06
N SER A 88 -12.63 -5.06 -28.27
CA SER A 88 -12.42 -4.40 -29.56
C SER A 88 -12.01 -5.42 -30.62
N GLU A 89 -11.02 -6.26 -30.33
CA GLU A 89 -10.55 -7.32 -31.23
C GLU A 89 -11.67 -8.29 -31.62
N TYR A 90 -12.51 -8.69 -30.66
CA TYR A 90 -13.68 -9.52 -30.96
C TYR A 90 -14.66 -8.80 -31.91
N GLN A 91 -14.89 -7.50 -31.70
CA GLN A 91 -15.79 -6.71 -32.52
C GLN A 91 -15.26 -6.58 -33.96
N ASP A 92 -13.95 -6.38 -34.12
CA ASP A 92 -13.28 -6.31 -35.41
C ASP A 92 -13.41 -7.64 -36.15
N CYS A 93 -13.09 -8.76 -35.52
CA CYS A 93 -13.27 -10.10 -36.08
C CYS A 93 -14.73 -10.37 -36.49
N HIS A 94 -15.69 -9.95 -35.65
CA HIS A 94 -17.11 -10.09 -35.97
C HIS A 94 -17.52 -9.24 -37.18
N ASN A 95 -16.99 -8.02 -37.32
CA ASN A 95 -17.24 -7.15 -38.46
C ASN A 95 -16.62 -7.70 -39.75
N GLU A 96 -15.37 -8.16 -39.71
CA GLU A 96 -14.72 -8.82 -40.85
C GLU A 96 -15.53 -10.04 -41.30
N ASN A 97 -16.02 -10.86 -40.37
CA ASN A 97 -16.87 -12.00 -40.70
C ASN A 97 -18.18 -11.58 -41.38
N ARG A 98 -18.78 -10.46 -40.95
CA ARG A 98 -19.96 -9.88 -41.63
C ARG A 98 -19.62 -9.41 -43.03
N ASP A 99 -18.48 -8.76 -43.22
CA ASP A 99 -18.03 -8.29 -44.54
C ASP A 99 -17.79 -9.47 -45.49
N PHE A 100 -17.13 -10.54 -45.01
CA PHE A 100 -16.99 -11.77 -45.80
C PHE A 100 -18.34 -12.37 -46.19
N ARG A 101 -19.31 -12.42 -45.27
CA ARG A 101 -20.67 -12.90 -45.59
C ARG A 101 -21.37 -11.99 -46.58
N TYR A 102 -21.19 -10.67 -46.48
CA TYR A 102 -21.73 -9.69 -47.40
C TYR A 102 -21.16 -9.89 -48.80
N VAL A 103 -19.83 -9.92 -48.95
CA VAL A 103 -19.14 -10.16 -50.23
C VAL A 103 -19.57 -11.50 -50.82
N ARG A 104 -19.57 -12.58 -50.02
CA ARG A 104 -20.01 -13.91 -50.47
C ARG A 104 -21.44 -13.90 -51.01
N ARG A 105 -22.36 -13.19 -50.33
CA ARG A 105 -23.74 -13.07 -50.78
C ARG A 105 -23.85 -12.25 -52.07
N HIS A 106 -23.07 -11.19 -52.21
CA HIS A 106 -23.07 -10.34 -53.41
C HIS A 106 -22.52 -11.09 -54.63
N VAL A 107 -21.37 -11.75 -54.49
CA VAL A 107 -20.80 -12.59 -55.56
C VAL A 107 -21.75 -13.71 -55.97
N ASN A 108 -22.38 -14.38 -55.00
CA ASN A 108 -23.38 -15.42 -55.30
C ASN A 108 -24.61 -14.84 -56.02
N HIS A 109 -25.06 -13.64 -55.63
CA HIS A 109 -26.19 -12.98 -56.27
C HIS A 109 -25.84 -12.49 -57.67
N GLU A 110 -24.64 -11.97 -57.89
CA GLU A 110 -24.13 -11.60 -59.23
C GLU A 110 -24.04 -12.84 -60.12
N ASN A 111 -23.43 -13.93 -59.64
CA ASN A 111 -23.39 -15.20 -60.38
C ASN A 111 -24.79 -15.78 -60.64
N SER A 112 -25.78 -15.47 -59.80
CA SER A 112 -27.18 -15.86 -60.00
C SER A 112 -27.97 -14.93 -60.93
N ARG A 113 -27.43 -13.77 -61.32
CA ARG A 113 -28.04 -12.86 -62.31
C ARG A 113 -27.70 -13.24 -63.75
N HIS A 114 -26.84 -14.24 -63.94
CA HIS A 114 -26.52 -14.82 -65.23
C HIS A 114 -27.18 -16.18 -65.35
N CYS A 115 -27.77 -16.44 -66.51
CA CYS A 115 -28.30 -17.75 -66.82
C CYS A 115 -27.16 -18.75 -66.94
N THR A 116 -27.12 -19.79 -66.10
CA THR A 116 -26.07 -20.82 -66.15
C THR A 116 -26.15 -21.70 -67.39
N ASN A 117 -27.27 -21.68 -68.13
CA ASN A 117 -27.41 -22.39 -69.41
C ASN A 117 -26.80 -21.61 -70.61
N CYS A 118 -26.88 -20.28 -70.64
CA CYS A 118 -26.44 -19.50 -71.80
C CYS A 118 -25.43 -18.37 -71.50
N GLY A 119 -25.14 -18.09 -70.23
CA GLY A 119 -24.20 -17.06 -69.77
C GLY A 119 -24.70 -15.61 -69.87
N ARG A 120 -25.92 -15.37 -70.36
CA ARG A 120 -26.46 -14.00 -70.52
C ARG A 120 -27.02 -13.45 -69.20
N GLN A 121 -26.87 -12.14 -69.02
CA GLN A 121 -27.36 -11.40 -67.85
C GLN A 121 -28.89 -11.23 -67.90
N ASN A 122 -29.50 -10.87 -66.75
CA ASN A 122 -30.91 -10.45 -66.58
C ASN A 122 -31.99 -11.55 -66.66
N HIS A 123 -31.62 -12.82 -66.65
CA HIS A 123 -32.55 -13.92 -66.45
C HIS A 123 -31.84 -15.12 -65.83
N VAL A 124 -32.57 -15.95 -65.10
CA VAL A 124 -32.04 -17.19 -64.52
C VAL A 124 -32.24 -18.36 -65.48
N THR A 125 -31.53 -19.47 -65.23
CA THR A 125 -31.55 -20.69 -66.06
C THR A 125 -32.94 -21.25 -66.34
N ARG A 126 -33.87 -21.07 -65.40
CA ARG A 126 -35.26 -21.49 -65.55
C ARG A 126 -36.00 -20.72 -66.66
N ASP A 127 -35.65 -19.46 -66.89
CA ASP A 127 -36.34 -18.56 -67.82
C ASP A 127 -35.59 -18.45 -69.16
N CYS A 128 -34.64 -19.35 -69.41
CA CYS A 128 -33.79 -19.32 -70.59
C CYS A 128 -34.50 -19.89 -71.82
N ARG A 129 -34.58 -19.11 -72.89
CA ARG A 129 -35.18 -19.53 -74.18
C ARG A 129 -34.24 -20.35 -75.08
N LEU A 130 -32.99 -20.58 -74.65
CA LEU A 130 -32.03 -21.37 -75.40
C LEU A 130 -32.07 -22.83 -74.93
N PRO A 131 -31.86 -23.82 -75.84
CA PRO A 131 -31.80 -25.22 -75.47
C PRO A 131 -30.71 -25.47 -74.44
N LYS A 132 -30.89 -26.50 -73.59
CA LYS A 132 -29.90 -26.84 -72.57
C LYS A 132 -28.58 -27.22 -73.23
N ARG A 133 -27.47 -26.61 -72.82
CA ARG A 133 -26.12 -27.09 -73.17
C ARG A 133 -26.00 -28.52 -72.63
N GLN A 134 -25.79 -29.48 -73.53
CA GLN A 134 -25.49 -30.87 -73.17
C GLN A 134 -24.17 -30.96 -72.44
#